data_AF-A0A7V9DY77-F1
#
_entry.id   AF-A0A7V9DY77-F1
#
_cell.length_a   1.000
_cell.length_b   1.000
_cell.length_c   1.000
_cell.angle_alpha   90.00
_cell.angle_beta   90.00
_cell.angle_gamma   90.00
#
_symmetry.space_group_name_H-M   'P 1'
#
loop_
_entity.id
_entity.type
_entity.pdbx_description
1 polymer ?
#
loop_
_entity_poly.entity_id
_entity_poly.type
_entity_poly.pdbx_seq_one_letter_code
_entity_poly.pdbx_strand_id
1 'polypeptide(L)'
;MSLRIAFSIFVSFFGAPLHAEQPPVTSTQIATGKPLWVESKPDDALLNARVDIGSLRQNNDEIEFSLQWPLSPGFLNDLRFKEPALQVPQGSIIIDRERVVCKAEGMLSYAIETTIVAPDGKRVREKKFDSAAERKRVEGRSVDRYSPNPRGLVCWAAARKCEGKPFTWPPPPNTTPLEYSARATAMRAAYDRQFVPDCKL
;
A
#
# COMPACT_ATOMS: atom_id res chain seq x y z
N MET A 1 -11.88 22.62 -62.83
CA MET A 1 -12.57 22.20 -61.59
C MET A 1 -11.68 21.24 -60.82
N SER A 2 -11.19 21.64 -59.66
CA SER A 2 -10.62 20.72 -58.66
C SER A 2 -10.77 21.39 -57.30
N LEU A 3 -11.71 20.89 -56.52
CA LEU A 3 -12.05 21.34 -55.18
C LEU A 3 -11.20 20.50 -54.20
N ARG A 4 -10.27 21.12 -53.47
CA ARG A 4 -9.55 20.47 -52.36
C ARG A 4 -10.27 20.79 -51.05
N ILE A 5 -10.92 19.79 -50.48
CA ILE A 5 -11.53 19.85 -49.14
C ILE A 5 -10.42 19.57 -48.12
N ALA A 6 -10.09 20.56 -47.30
CA ALA A 6 -9.21 20.39 -46.16
C ALA A 6 -10.04 19.88 -44.97
N PHE A 7 -9.77 18.65 -44.53
CA PHE A 7 -10.30 18.11 -43.28
C PHE A 7 -9.43 18.60 -42.12
N SER A 8 -9.94 19.54 -41.33
CA SER A 8 -9.37 19.89 -40.03
C SER A 8 -9.78 18.82 -39.02
N ILE A 9 -8.83 17.98 -38.61
CA ILE A 9 -9.00 17.07 -37.48
C ILE A 9 -8.87 17.89 -36.21
N PHE A 10 -10.00 18.14 -35.55
CA PHE A 10 -10.03 18.58 -34.16
C PHE A 10 -9.54 17.43 -33.28
N VAL A 11 -8.32 17.56 -32.75
CA VAL A 11 -7.83 16.68 -31.69
C VAL A 11 -8.47 17.16 -30.39
N SER A 12 -9.54 16.49 -29.98
CA SER A 12 -10.12 16.66 -28.66
C SER A 12 -9.12 16.16 -27.61
N PHE A 13 -8.50 17.07 -26.88
CA PHE A 13 -7.79 16.78 -25.64
C PHE A 13 -8.81 16.27 -24.62
N PHE A 14 -8.98 14.96 -24.51
CA PHE A 14 -9.58 14.35 -23.34
C PHE A 14 -8.59 14.49 -22.19
N GLY A 15 -8.87 15.43 -21.28
CA GLY A 15 -8.19 15.48 -19.99
C GLY A 15 -8.37 14.12 -19.30
N ALA A 16 -7.26 13.46 -18.98
CA ALA A 16 -7.28 12.23 -18.21
C ALA A 16 -7.97 12.50 -16.85
N PRO A 17 -8.81 11.57 -16.34
CA PRO A 17 -9.39 11.70 -15.02
C PRO A 17 -8.27 11.78 -13.98
N LEU A 18 -8.40 12.74 -13.06
CA LEU A 18 -7.34 13.16 -12.16
C LEU A 18 -6.91 12.11 -11.13
N HIS A 19 -7.63 10.99 -10.99
CA HIS A 19 -7.25 9.84 -10.17
C HIS A 19 -7.86 8.59 -10.84
N ALA A 20 -7.04 7.63 -11.28
CA ALA A 20 -7.56 6.35 -11.74
C ALA A 20 -8.00 5.53 -10.51
N GLU A 21 -9.26 5.66 -10.12
CA GLU A 21 -9.86 4.83 -9.08
C GLU A 21 -9.83 3.38 -9.54
N GLN A 22 -9.25 2.49 -8.72
CA GLN A 22 -9.22 1.07 -9.05
C GLN A 22 -10.64 0.50 -8.97
N PRO A 23 -11.01 -0.45 -9.85
CA PRO A 23 -12.33 -1.04 -9.81
C PRO A 23 -12.60 -1.66 -8.43
N PRO A 24 -13.82 -1.53 -7.88
CA PRO A 24 -14.16 -2.10 -6.59
C PRO A 24 -13.88 -3.60 -6.54
N VAL A 25 -13.23 -4.05 -5.48
CA VAL A 25 -13.01 -5.46 -5.18
C VAL A 25 -14.20 -5.95 -4.35
N THR A 26 -14.80 -7.08 -4.73
CA THR A 26 -15.94 -7.63 -4.00
C THR A 26 -15.50 -8.21 -2.64
N SER A 27 -16.42 -8.25 -1.68
CA SER A 27 -16.18 -8.86 -0.37
C SER A 27 -15.80 -10.35 -0.48
N THR A 28 -16.29 -11.04 -1.50
CA THR A 28 -15.94 -12.44 -1.79
C THR A 28 -14.52 -12.60 -2.31
N GLN A 29 -14.00 -11.64 -3.07
CA GLN A 29 -12.63 -11.69 -3.61
C GLN A 29 -11.57 -11.49 -2.50
N ILE A 30 -11.81 -10.55 -1.58
CA ILE A 30 -10.89 -10.29 -0.45
C ILE A 30 -10.88 -11.39 0.62
N ALA A 31 -11.93 -12.23 0.68
CA ALA A 31 -12.06 -13.29 1.68
C ALA A 31 -11.52 -14.67 1.23
N THR A 32 -10.89 -14.77 0.06
CA THR A 32 -10.49 -16.07 -0.52
C THR A 32 -9.29 -16.73 0.15
N GLY A 33 -8.47 -15.99 0.90
CA GLY A 33 -7.19 -16.46 1.42
C GLY A 33 -6.11 -16.64 0.33
N LYS A 34 -6.39 -16.24 -0.91
CA LYS A 34 -5.46 -16.30 -2.04
C LYS A 34 -4.86 -14.91 -2.29
N PRO A 35 -3.64 -14.83 -2.85
CA PRO A 35 -3.04 -13.55 -3.15
C PRO A 35 -3.92 -12.68 -4.04
N LEU A 36 -4.16 -11.44 -3.61
CA LEU A 36 -4.87 -10.42 -4.37
C LEU A 36 -4.09 -9.11 -4.27
N TRP A 37 -3.37 -8.77 -5.35
CA TRP A 37 -2.46 -7.63 -5.39
C TRP A 37 -3.19 -6.35 -5.80
N VAL A 38 -3.10 -5.32 -4.95
CA VAL A 38 -3.67 -3.99 -5.19
C VAL A 38 -2.57 -2.94 -5.15
N GLU A 39 -2.57 -2.02 -6.11
CA GLU A 39 -1.57 -0.93 -6.15
C GLU A 39 -1.92 0.16 -5.14
N SER A 40 -0.96 0.55 -4.31
CA SER A 40 -1.17 1.54 -3.25
C SER A 40 -1.28 2.96 -3.76
N LYS A 41 -0.62 3.28 -4.88
CA LYS A 41 -0.57 4.63 -5.44
C LYS A 41 -0.28 4.58 -6.95
N PRO A 42 -1.24 4.13 -7.79
CA PRO A 42 -1.02 3.88 -9.22
C PRO A 42 -0.63 5.14 -10.02
N ASP A 43 -0.96 6.32 -9.50
CA ASP A 43 -0.63 7.64 -10.07
C ASP A 43 0.83 8.07 -9.80
N ASP A 44 1.55 7.39 -8.90
CA ASP A 44 2.92 7.74 -8.51
C ASP A 44 3.80 6.49 -8.46
N ALA A 45 4.40 6.15 -9.60
CA ALA A 45 5.22 4.94 -9.75
C ALA A 45 6.40 4.83 -8.77
N LEU A 46 6.87 5.95 -8.18
CA LEU A 46 7.96 5.94 -7.21
C LEU A 46 7.49 5.51 -5.81
N LEU A 47 6.23 5.78 -5.49
CA LEU A 47 5.61 5.45 -4.20
C LEU A 47 4.60 4.29 -4.31
N ASN A 48 4.45 3.72 -5.51
CA ASN A 48 3.51 2.63 -5.77
C ASN A 48 4.08 1.28 -5.30
N ALA A 49 3.52 0.75 -4.23
CA ALA A 49 3.72 -0.64 -3.84
C ALA A 49 2.49 -1.46 -4.24
N ARG A 50 2.70 -2.74 -4.56
CA ARG A 50 1.58 -3.70 -4.65
C ARG A 50 1.41 -4.36 -3.30
N VAL A 51 0.20 -4.35 -2.76
CA VAL A 51 -0.17 -4.92 -1.47
C VAL A 51 -0.99 -6.17 -1.69
N ASP A 52 -0.62 -7.28 -1.07
CA ASP A 52 -1.49 -8.47 -1.06
C ASP A 52 -2.56 -8.32 0.02
N ILE A 53 -3.81 -8.10 -0.40
CA ILE A 53 -4.97 -7.95 0.50
C ILE A 53 -5.78 -9.25 0.65
N GLY A 54 -5.52 -10.25 -0.19
CA GLY A 54 -6.31 -11.49 -0.21
C GLY A 54 -5.74 -12.55 0.73
N SER A 55 -4.43 -12.50 1.02
CA SER A 55 -3.75 -13.41 1.94
C SER A 55 -3.51 -12.84 3.35
N LEU A 56 -4.14 -11.69 3.68
CA LEU A 56 -4.00 -11.07 5.00
C LEU A 56 -4.31 -12.07 6.11
N ARG A 57 -3.39 -12.19 7.07
CA ARG A 57 -3.50 -13.13 8.18
C ARG A 57 -3.27 -12.42 9.50
N GLN A 58 -4.12 -12.69 10.47
CA GLN A 58 -3.92 -12.19 11.82
C GLN A 58 -2.89 -13.02 12.59
N ASN A 59 -2.08 -12.32 13.38
CA ASN A 59 -1.17 -12.86 14.37
C ASN A 59 -1.30 -12.02 15.65
N ASN A 60 -2.07 -12.51 16.62
CA ASN A 60 -2.46 -11.75 17.81
C ASN A 60 -3.20 -10.44 17.45
N ASP A 61 -2.70 -9.27 17.87
CA ASP A 61 -3.23 -7.94 17.54
C ASP A 61 -2.69 -7.37 16.22
N GLU A 62 -1.89 -8.14 15.49
CA GLU A 62 -1.19 -7.71 14.29
C GLU A 62 -1.72 -8.40 13.03
N ILE A 63 -1.60 -7.73 11.90
CA ILE A 63 -1.90 -8.27 10.58
C ILE A 63 -0.60 -8.45 9.82
N GLU A 64 -0.31 -9.66 9.39
CA GLU A 64 0.81 -9.97 8.51
C GLU A 64 0.38 -9.82 7.05
N PHE A 65 1.23 -9.15 6.26
CA PHE A 65 0.97 -8.84 4.85
C PHE A 65 2.27 -8.79 4.04
N SER A 66 2.14 -8.79 2.72
CA SER A 66 3.26 -8.66 1.79
C SER A 66 3.12 -7.44 0.90
N LEU A 67 4.22 -6.74 0.70
CA LEU A 67 4.39 -5.62 -0.21
C LEU A 67 5.37 -5.99 -1.31
N GLN A 68 5.09 -5.56 -2.54
CA GLN A 68 6.06 -5.56 -3.64
C GLN A 68 6.38 -4.13 -4.03
N TRP A 69 7.66 -3.79 -3.97
CA TRP A 69 8.18 -2.51 -4.43
C TRP A 69 9.04 -2.70 -5.68
N PRO A 70 8.88 -1.87 -6.72
CA PRO A 70 9.91 -1.77 -7.74
C PRO A 70 11.22 -1.28 -7.09
N LEU A 71 12.38 -1.87 -7.45
CA LEU A 71 13.64 -1.30 -6.98
C LEU A 71 13.89 0.04 -7.66
N SER A 72 13.95 1.11 -6.86
CA SER A 72 14.33 2.42 -7.34
C SER A 72 15.84 2.48 -7.67
N PRO A 73 16.25 3.32 -8.63
CA PRO A 73 17.67 3.53 -8.92
C PRO A 73 18.48 3.99 -7.69
N GLY A 74 17.87 4.82 -6.82
CA GLY A 74 18.51 5.27 -5.58
C GLY A 74 18.81 4.12 -4.63
N PHE A 75 17.85 3.23 -4.40
CA PHE A 75 18.05 2.06 -3.54
C PHE A 75 19.12 1.10 -4.10
N LEU A 76 19.14 0.90 -5.42
CA LEU A 76 20.18 0.12 -6.08
C LEU A 76 21.58 0.71 -5.90
N ASN A 77 21.70 2.04 -5.87
CA ASN A 77 22.98 2.70 -5.64
C ASN A 77 23.43 2.55 -4.18
N ASP A 78 22.52 2.73 -3.23
CA ASP A 78 22.80 2.51 -1.81
C ASP A 78 23.23 1.08 -1.50
N LEU A 79 22.56 0.09 -2.11
CA LEU A 79 22.93 -1.32 -2.00
C LEU A 79 24.31 -1.59 -2.59
N ARG A 80 24.60 -1.08 -3.79
CA ARG A 80 25.92 -1.24 -4.42
C ARG A 80 27.05 -0.64 -3.59
N PHE A 81 26.78 0.47 -2.90
CA PHE A 81 27.76 1.07 -1.99
C PHE A 81 27.99 0.22 -0.72
N LYS A 82 26.91 -0.30 -0.11
CA LYS A 82 26.99 -1.07 1.14
C LYS A 82 27.47 -2.51 0.94
N GLU A 83 27.11 -3.11 -0.19
CA GLU A 83 27.34 -4.52 -0.52
C GLU A 83 27.86 -4.64 -1.97
N PRO A 84 29.10 -4.20 -2.28
CA PRO A 84 29.60 -4.09 -3.66
C PRO A 84 29.71 -5.44 -4.40
N ALA A 85 29.79 -6.55 -3.68
CA ALA A 85 29.80 -7.89 -4.27
C ALA A 85 28.39 -8.39 -4.66
N LEU A 86 27.32 -7.76 -4.18
CA LEU A 86 25.95 -8.17 -4.46
C LEU A 86 25.54 -7.72 -5.87
N GLN A 87 25.31 -8.68 -6.75
CA GLN A 87 24.78 -8.40 -8.09
C GLN A 87 23.26 -8.41 -8.06
N VAL A 88 22.64 -7.24 -8.24
CA VAL A 88 21.19 -7.09 -8.34
C VAL A 88 20.82 -6.78 -9.79
N PRO A 89 20.19 -7.71 -10.52
CA PRO A 89 19.77 -7.48 -11.90
C PRO A 89 18.79 -6.30 -12.03
N GLN A 90 18.84 -5.58 -13.15
CA GLN A 90 17.85 -4.55 -13.46
C GLN A 90 16.45 -5.17 -13.55
N GLY A 91 15.43 -4.46 -13.04
CA GLY A 91 14.06 -4.96 -12.98
C GLY A 91 13.77 -5.87 -11.79
N SER A 92 14.72 -6.06 -10.87
CA SER A 92 14.46 -6.73 -9.60
C SER A 92 13.38 -5.98 -8.79
N ILE A 93 12.70 -6.70 -7.91
CA ILE A 93 11.70 -6.16 -6.97
C ILE A 93 12.11 -6.45 -5.52
N ILE A 94 11.63 -5.62 -4.60
CA ILE A 94 11.70 -5.88 -3.17
C ILE A 94 10.36 -6.47 -2.76
N ILE A 95 10.40 -7.61 -2.09
CA ILE A 95 9.26 -8.18 -1.39
C ILE A 95 9.49 -7.97 0.10
N ASP A 96 8.70 -7.09 0.71
CA ASP A 96 8.69 -6.90 2.15
C ASP A 96 7.51 -7.66 2.74
N ARG A 97 7.80 -8.56 3.66
CA ARG A 97 6.80 -9.15 4.52
C ARG A 97 6.84 -8.39 5.84
N GLU A 98 5.69 -7.86 6.23
CA GLU A 98 5.56 -6.94 7.34
C GLU A 98 4.42 -7.36 8.27
N ARG A 99 4.41 -6.76 9.45
CA ARG A 99 3.25 -6.78 10.34
C ARG A 99 2.79 -5.37 10.64
N VAL A 100 1.48 -5.18 10.75
CA VAL A 100 0.86 -3.90 11.09
C VAL A 100 -0.16 -4.07 12.22
N VAL A 101 -0.16 -3.14 13.16
CA VAL A 101 -1.21 -2.96 14.16
C VAL A 101 -2.05 -1.76 13.73
N CYS A 102 -3.33 -1.99 13.44
CA CYS A 102 -4.29 -0.94 13.06
C CYS A 102 -5.00 -0.43 14.31
N LYS A 103 -4.61 0.75 14.80
CA LYS A 103 -5.18 1.38 16.00
C LYS A 103 -6.14 2.52 15.63
N ALA A 104 -6.91 2.99 16.61
CA ALA A 104 -7.88 4.07 16.40
C ALA A 104 -7.20 5.41 16.10
N GLU A 105 -5.96 5.61 16.56
CA GLU A 105 -5.17 6.83 16.39
C GLU A 105 -4.23 6.79 15.17
N GLY A 106 -4.11 5.64 14.50
CA GLY A 106 -3.17 5.40 13.41
C GLY A 106 -2.68 3.95 13.39
N MET A 107 -1.57 3.70 12.73
CA MET A 107 -1.01 2.37 12.55
C MET A 107 0.46 2.31 12.97
N LEU A 108 0.89 1.13 13.40
CA LEU A 108 2.30 0.80 13.65
C LEU A 108 2.66 -0.37 12.75
N SER A 109 3.70 -0.21 11.93
CA SER A 109 4.15 -1.29 11.04
C SER A 109 5.64 -1.52 11.17
N TYR A 110 6.07 -2.75 10.91
CA TYR A 110 7.47 -3.13 10.93
C TYR A 110 7.73 -4.34 10.04
N ALA A 111 8.92 -4.39 9.45
CA ALA A 111 9.34 -5.48 8.57
C ALA A 111 9.77 -6.71 9.39
N ILE A 112 9.37 -7.89 8.92
CA ILE A 112 9.82 -9.18 9.48
C ILE A 112 10.72 -9.94 8.49
N GLU A 113 10.61 -9.64 7.20
CA GLU A 113 11.51 -10.13 6.16
C GLU A 113 11.53 -9.16 4.97
N THR A 114 12.71 -8.94 4.40
CA THR A 114 12.91 -8.22 3.15
C THR A 114 13.66 -9.14 2.18
N THR A 115 13.10 -9.37 1.00
CA THR A 115 13.69 -10.20 -0.05
C THR A 115 13.86 -9.39 -1.33
N ILE A 116 15.02 -9.46 -1.96
CA ILE A 116 15.23 -8.95 -3.32
C ILE A 116 15.08 -10.12 -4.29
N VAL A 117 14.17 -9.98 -5.24
CA VAL A 117 13.86 -11.01 -6.24
C VAL A 117 14.21 -10.47 -7.62
N ALA A 118 15.03 -11.21 -8.36
CA ALA A 118 15.40 -10.89 -9.74
C ALA A 118 14.23 -11.14 -10.71
N PRO A 119 14.29 -10.60 -11.95
CA PRO A 119 13.24 -10.81 -12.96
C PRO A 119 12.99 -12.28 -13.31
N ASP A 120 14.00 -13.14 -13.16
CA ASP A 120 13.90 -14.60 -13.36
C ASP A 120 13.25 -15.33 -12.17
N GLY A 121 12.83 -14.60 -11.14
CA GLY A 121 12.22 -15.13 -9.91
C GLY A 121 13.23 -15.61 -8.87
N LYS A 122 14.54 -15.54 -9.15
CA LYS A 122 15.57 -15.97 -8.19
C LYS A 122 15.69 -14.98 -7.04
N ARG A 123 15.78 -15.50 -5.81
CA ARG A 123 16.12 -14.68 -4.63
C ARG A 123 17.59 -14.29 -4.71
N VAL A 124 17.83 -12.98 -4.77
CA VAL A 124 19.17 -12.40 -4.82
C VAL A 124 19.69 -12.14 -3.41
N ARG A 125 18.81 -11.71 -2.52
CA ARG A 125 19.12 -11.41 -1.12
C ARG A 125 17.90 -11.62 -0.26
N GLU A 126 18.09 -12.17 0.92
CA GLU A 126 17.07 -12.34 1.93
C GLU A 126 17.60 -11.80 3.25
N LYS A 127 16.80 -10.97 3.93
CA LYS A 127 17.10 -10.49 5.27
C LYS A 127 15.89 -10.71 6.15
N LYS A 128 16.06 -11.51 7.21
CA LYS A 128 15.05 -11.74 8.25
C LYS A 128 15.33 -10.84 9.44
N PHE A 129 14.26 -10.44 10.11
CA PHE A 129 14.32 -9.59 11.29
C PHE A 129 13.69 -10.32 12.48
N ASP A 130 14.19 -10.04 13.68
CA ASP A 130 13.52 -10.46 14.91
C ASP A 130 12.27 -9.61 15.10
N SER A 131 11.09 -10.22 14.91
CA SER A 131 9.81 -9.51 14.99
C SER A 131 9.55 -8.88 16.36
N ALA A 132 10.01 -9.49 17.45
CA ALA A 132 9.79 -8.95 18.79
C ALA A 132 10.65 -7.70 19.03
N ALA A 133 11.90 -7.75 18.56
CA ALA A 133 12.80 -6.59 18.62
C ALA A 133 12.31 -5.44 17.73
N GLU A 134 11.84 -5.74 16.51
CA GLU A 134 11.30 -4.74 15.58
C GLU A 134 10.01 -4.10 16.11
N ARG A 135 9.10 -4.90 16.68
CA ARG A 135 7.90 -4.38 17.35
C ARG A 135 8.26 -3.40 18.47
N LYS A 136 9.16 -3.80 19.38
CA LYS A 136 9.61 -2.94 20.48
C LYS A 136 10.23 -1.62 19.97
N ARG A 137 10.94 -1.66 18.84
CA ARG A 137 11.56 -0.48 18.21
C ARG A 137 10.52 0.53 17.71
N VAL A 138 9.35 0.08 17.29
CA VAL A 138 8.28 0.94 16.74
C VAL A 138 7.23 1.34 17.78
N GLU A 139 6.99 0.53 18.82
CA GLU A 139 6.00 0.84 19.88
C GLU A 139 6.34 2.11 20.68
N GLY A 140 7.62 2.47 20.78
CA GLY A 140 8.06 3.72 21.42
C GLY A 140 7.90 4.98 20.56
N ARG A 141 7.33 4.88 19.35
CA ARG A 141 7.21 5.97 18.38
C ARG A 141 5.76 6.43 18.24
N SER A 142 5.56 7.63 17.70
CA SER A 142 4.23 8.06 17.26
C SER A 142 3.69 7.14 16.17
N VAL A 143 2.41 6.80 16.25
CA VAL A 143 1.72 6.06 15.19
C VAL A 143 1.71 6.84 13.87
N ASP A 144 1.78 6.12 12.75
CA ASP A 144 1.59 6.70 11.43
C ASP A 144 0.09 6.92 11.21
N ARG A 145 -0.29 8.11 10.74
CA ARG A 145 -1.70 8.37 10.43
C ARG A 145 -2.13 7.59 9.20
N TYR A 146 -3.41 7.24 9.14
CA TYR A 146 -4.00 6.67 7.93
C TYR A 146 -3.95 7.68 6.79
N SER A 147 -3.39 7.24 5.67
CA SER A 147 -3.36 7.97 4.40
C SER A 147 -3.35 6.98 3.25
N PRO A 148 -3.50 7.44 1.98
CA PRO A 148 -3.36 6.61 0.79
C PRO A 148 -1.92 6.09 0.60
N ASN A 149 -1.49 5.20 1.50
CA ASN A 149 -0.19 4.56 1.51
C ASN A 149 -0.36 3.03 1.70
N PRO A 150 0.67 2.21 1.44
CA PRO A 150 0.54 0.75 1.45
C PRO A 150 0.06 0.16 2.78
N ARG A 151 0.50 0.69 3.93
CA ARG A 151 0.08 0.15 5.25
C ARG A 151 -1.33 0.61 5.61
N GLY A 152 -1.71 1.82 5.20
CA GLY A 152 -3.10 2.29 5.28
C GLY A 152 -4.05 1.41 4.45
N LEU A 153 -3.60 0.95 3.29
CA LEU A 153 -4.32 0.01 2.42
C LEU A 153 -4.59 -1.31 3.15
N VAL A 154 -3.59 -1.87 3.84
CA VAL A 154 -3.75 -3.11 4.61
C VAL A 154 -4.83 -2.96 5.68
N CYS A 155 -4.77 -1.91 6.49
CA CYS A 155 -5.75 -1.67 7.55
C CYS A 155 -7.16 -1.46 6.99
N TRP A 156 -7.28 -0.69 5.90
CA TRP A 156 -8.55 -0.50 5.20
C TRP A 156 -9.11 -1.83 4.68
N ALA A 157 -8.29 -2.63 3.99
CA ALA A 157 -8.69 -3.93 3.44
C ALA A 157 -9.12 -4.90 4.54
N ALA A 158 -8.38 -4.97 5.66
CA ALA A 158 -8.73 -5.77 6.81
C ALA A 158 -10.09 -5.36 7.39
N ALA A 159 -10.33 -4.06 7.58
CA ALA A 159 -11.61 -3.55 8.06
C ALA A 159 -12.76 -3.88 7.10
N ARG A 160 -12.59 -3.68 5.78
CA ARG A 160 -13.60 -4.04 4.79
C ARG A 160 -13.90 -5.55 4.77
N LYS A 161 -12.87 -6.39 4.93
CA LYS A 161 -12.99 -7.85 5.04
C LYS A 161 -13.82 -8.23 6.27
N CYS A 162 -13.57 -7.63 7.43
CA CYS A 162 -14.37 -7.86 8.63
C CYS A 162 -15.82 -7.39 8.51
N GLU A 163 -16.04 -6.23 7.89
CA GLU A 163 -17.37 -5.68 7.67
C GLU A 163 -18.16 -6.42 6.57
N GLY A 164 -17.52 -7.34 5.82
CA GLY A 164 -18.12 -8.01 4.66
C GLY A 164 -18.48 -7.05 3.52
N LYS A 165 -17.86 -5.86 3.47
CA LYS A 165 -18.14 -4.81 2.49
C LYS A 165 -17.20 -4.86 1.29
N PRO A 166 -17.61 -4.31 0.14
CA PRO A 166 -16.70 -4.09 -0.97
C PRO A 166 -15.51 -3.23 -0.53
N PHE A 167 -14.36 -3.50 -1.15
CA PHE A 167 -13.15 -2.73 -0.98
C PHE A 167 -12.96 -1.78 -2.16
N THR A 168 -12.70 -0.50 -1.86
CA THR A 168 -12.31 0.53 -2.82
C THR A 168 -11.04 1.20 -2.33
N TRP A 169 -10.14 1.53 -3.27
CA TRP A 169 -8.88 2.21 -2.99
C TRP A 169 -8.62 3.32 -4.03
N PRO A 170 -8.22 4.53 -3.63
CA PRO A 170 -7.96 5.01 -2.26
C PRO A 170 -9.20 4.99 -1.36
N PRO A 171 -9.04 5.05 -0.03
CA PRO A 171 -10.19 5.09 0.86
C PRO A 171 -10.94 6.43 0.67
N PRO A 172 -12.21 6.55 1.10
CA PRO A 172 -12.94 7.81 1.03
C PRO A 172 -12.11 8.96 1.65
N PRO A 173 -12.15 10.18 1.10
CA PRO A 173 -11.31 11.26 1.60
C PRO A 173 -11.70 11.65 3.02
N ASN A 174 -10.70 12.02 3.84
CA ASN A 174 -10.97 12.63 5.13
C ASN A 174 -11.41 14.09 4.94
N THR A 175 -12.71 14.38 5.10
CA THR A 175 -13.27 15.73 5.00
C THR A 175 -13.19 16.53 6.31
N THR A 176 -12.32 16.14 7.23
CA THR A 176 -12.12 16.85 8.52
C THR A 176 -11.62 18.28 8.28
N PRO A 177 -12.24 19.31 8.89
CA PRO A 177 -11.74 20.67 8.84
C PRO A 177 -10.28 20.80 9.33
N LEU A 178 -9.49 21.69 8.71
CA LEU A 178 -8.09 21.89 9.06
C LEU A 178 -7.86 22.62 10.41
N GLU A 179 -8.93 23.09 11.06
CA GLU A 179 -8.86 23.72 12.37
C GLU A 179 -8.42 22.71 13.45
N TYR A 180 -7.58 23.15 14.39
CA TYR A 180 -7.19 22.34 15.55
C TYR A 180 -8.26 22.41 16.67
N SER A 181 -9.49 22.07 16.33
CA SER A 181 -10.64 22.12 17.26
C SER A 181 -10.99 20.75 17.84
N ALA A 182 -11.75 20.74 18.94
CA ALA A 182 -12.32 19.51 19.50
C ALA A 182 -13.22 18.78 18.48
N ARG A 183 -13.95 19.54 17.65
CA ARG A 183 -14.78 19.01 16.56
C ARG A 183 -13.93 18.30 15.50
N ALA A 184 -12.87 18.95 15.00
CA ALA A 184 -11.98 18.36 14.02
C ALA A 184 -11.28 17.10 14.56
N THR A 185 -10.89 17.13 15.83
CA THR A 185 -10.32 15.95 16.52
C THR A 185 -11.31 14.78 16.56
N ALA A 186 -12.58 15.03 16.90
CA ALA A 186 -13.61 13.99 16.93
C ALA A 186 -13.93 13.44 15.53
N MET A 187 -14.03 14.30 14.51
CA MET A 187 -14.25 13.88 13.13
C MET A 187 -13.10 13.01 12.62
N ARG A 188 -11.86 13.38 12.93
CA ARG A 188 -10.70 12.58 12.55
C ARG A 188 -10.70 11.22 13.25
N ALA A 189 -10.98 11.18 14.55
CA ALA A 189 -11.09 9.92 15.27
C ALA A 189 -12.18 9.01 14.69
N ALA A 190 -13.30 9.58 14.22
CA ALA A 190 -14.35 8.82 13.55
C ALA A 190 -13.91 8.29 12.17
N TYR A 191 -13.10 9.04 11.44
CA TYR A 191 -12.50 8.61 10.18
C TYR A 191 -11.49 7.46 10.40
N ASP A 192 -10.55 7.64 11.32
CA ASP A 192 -9.47 6.68 11.59
C ASP A 192 -10.03 5.32 12.08
N ARG A 193 -11.14 5.33 12.83
CA ARG A 193 -11.84 4.10 13.26
C ARG A 193 -12.28 3.20 12.11
N GLN A 194 -12.51 3.73 10.91
CA GLN A 194 -12.95 2.92 9.76
C GLN A 194 -11.84 2.00 9.19
N PHE A 195 -10.60 2.21 9.63
CA PHE A 195 -9.43 1.40 9.27
C PHE A 195 -9.14 0.30 10.31
N VAL A 196 -9.84 0.29 11.44
CA VAL A 196 -9.62 -0.68 12.51
C VAL A 196 -10.52 -1.88 12.27
N PRO A 197 -9.98 -3.10 12.04
CA PRO A 197 -10.79 -4.30 11.92
C PRO A 197 -11.48 -4.63 13.26
N ASP A 198 -12.76 -4.96 13.21
CA ASP A 198 -13.59 -5.31 14.37
C ASP A 198 -13.74 -6.83 14.59
N CYS A 199 -13.06 -7.64 13.74
CA CYS A 199 -13.11 -9.09 13.76
C CYS A 199 -11.71 -9.71 13.74
N LYS A 200 -11.66 -11.06 13.82
CA LYS A 200 -10.44 -11.81 13.51
C LYS A 200 -10.38 -12.20 12.04
N LEU A 201 -9.21 -12.04 11.40
CA LEU A 201 -9.02 -12.26 9.95
C LEU A 201 -8.78 -13.71 9.52
#